data_AF-A0A351AFG3-F1
#
_entry.id   AF-A0A351AFG3-F1
#
_cell.length_a   1.000
_cell.length_b   1.000
_cell.length_c   1.000
_cell.angle_alpha   90.00
_cell.angle_beta   90.00
_cell.angle_gamma   90.00
#
_symmetry.space_group_name_H-M   'P 1'
#
loop_
_entity.id
_entity.type
_entity.pdbx_description
1 polymer ?
#
loop_
_entity_poly.entity_id
_entity_poly.type
_entity_poly.pdbx_seq_one_letter_code
_entity_poly.pdbx_strand_id
1 'polypeptide(L)'
;MRALGILVILLLFVGGATAFNDATPYRTAGALFTQRNPETNQPATAPDIGAPDERQHANYVARMARGEGPAVLDPKDPELYENYQAHQPPLYYFMAGEI
;
A
#
# COMPACT_ATOMS: atom_id res chain seq x y z
N MET A 1 22.75 -29.24 16.26
CA MET A 1 22.74 -29.07 14.78
C MET A 1 21.43 -28.46 14.29
N ARG A 2 20.27 -29.13 14.40
CA ARG A 2 18.98 -28.59 13.90
C ARG A 2 18.52 -27.29 14.56
N ALA A 3 18.58 -27.20 15.89
CA ALA A 3 18.20 -25.98 16.62
C ALA A 3 19.11 -24.78 16.28
N LEU A 4 20.41 -25.03 16.06
CA LEU A 4 21.36 -24.00 15.64
C LEU A 4 21.03 -23.48 14.23
N GLY A 5 20.68 -24.38 13.30
CA GLY A 5 20.26 -23.97 11.95
C GLY A 5 18.99 -23.11 11.97
N ILE A 6 17.99 -23.48 12.77
CA ILE A 6 16.76 -22.69 12.94
C ILE A 6 17.08 -21.32 13.55
N LEU A 7 17.93 -21.27 14.58
CA LEU A 7 18.35 -20.01 15.19
C LEU A 7 19.04 -19.09 14.19
N VAL A 8 19.94 -19.62 13.35
CA VAL A 8 20.61 -18.84 12.30
C VAL A 8 19.60 -18.29 11.29
N ILE A 9 18.63 -19.10 10.85
CA ILE A 9 17.57 -18.66 9.93
C ILE A 9 16.75 -17.54 10.55
N LEU A 10 16.35 -17.67 11.82
CA LEU A 10 15.58 -16.65 12.53
C LEU A 10 16.37 -15.35 12.67
N LEU A 11 17.65 -15.43 13.02
CA LEU A 11 18.51 -14.24 13.14
C LEU A 11 18.68 -13.52 11.80
N LEU A 12 18.89 -14.27 10.71
CA LEU A 12 18.98 -13.71 9.37
C LEU A 12 17.66 -13.08 8.92
N PHE A 13 16.53 -13.75 9.20
CA PHE A 13 15.21 -13.23 8.87
C PHE A 13 14.92 -11.93 9.61
N VAL A 14 15.06 -11.92 10.94
CA VAL A 14 14.79 -10.73 11.76
C VAL A 14 15.76 -9.61 11.39
N GLY A 15 17.05 -9.89 11.26
CA GLY A 15 18.04 -8.89 10.85
C GLY A 15 17.75 -8.30 9.48
N GLY A 16 17.41 -9.14 8.50
CA GLY A 16 17.03 -8.71 7.15
C GLY A 16 15.75 -7.87 7.14
N ALA A 17 14.72 -8.30 7.89
CA ALA A 17 13.47 -7.56 7.99
C ALA A 17 13.67 -6.18 8.65
N THR A 18 14.45 -6.10 9.73
CA THR A 18 14.79 -4.83 10.37
C THR A 18 15.56 -3.91 9.43
N ALA A 19 16.61 -4.43 8.77
CA ALA A 19 17.40 -3.63 7.83
C ALA A 19 16.55 -3.14 6.63
N PHE A 20 15.63 -3.97 6.14
CA PHE A 20 14.70 -3.58 5.09
C PHE A 20 13.76 -2.47 5.59
N ASN A 21 13.15 -2.62 6.76
CA ASN A 21 12.27 -1.60 7.35
C ASN A 21 12.99 -0.26 7.58
N ASP A 22 14.25 -0.29 8.03
CA ASP A 22 15.03 0.93 8.24
C ASP A 22 15.43 1.60 6.91
N ALA A 23 15.76 0.81 5.89
CA ALA A 23 16.10 1.31 4.56
C ALA A 23 14.88 1.74 3.73
N THR A 24 13.70 1.20 4.04
CA THR A 24 12.43 1.50 3.38
C THR A 24 11.38 1.90 4.43
N PRO A 25 11.52 3.10 5.05
CA PRO A 25 10.58 3.53 6.07
C PRO A 25 9.16 3.55 5.50
N TYR A 26 8.22 3.05 6.29
CA TYR A 26 6.81 3.03 5.95
C TYR A 26 6.35 4.42 5.48
N ARG A 27 5.78 4.50 4.27
CA ARG A 27 5.30 5.74 3.61
C ARG A 27 6.37 6.77 3.31
N THR A 28 7.55 6.31 2.89
CA THR A 28 8.53 7.21 2.30
C THR A 28 8.09 7.56 0.88
N ALA A 29 7.80 8.84 0.66
CA ALA A 29 7.45 9.33 -0.65
C ALA A 29 8.61 9.09 -1.63
N GLY A 30 8.30 8.46 -2.76
CA GLY A 30 9.28 8.21 -3.82
C GLY A 30 9.08 9.13 -5.02
N ALA A 31 10.12 9.29 -5.84
CA ALA A 31 10.09 10.15 -7.01
C ALA A 31 9.68 9.37 -8.28
N LEU A 32 8.64 9.85 -8.95
CA LEU A 32 8.22 9.38 -10.27
C LEU A 32 9.02 10.11 -11.33
N PHE A 33 10.21 9.60 -11.67
CA PHE A 33 11.15 10.28 -12.57
C PHE A 33 10.61 10.57 -13.97
N THR A 34 9.60 9.81 -14.43
CA THR A 34 8.93 9.97 -15.72
C THR A 34 7.68 10.85 -15.67
N GLN A 35 7.23 11.23 -14.47
CA GLN A 35 6.11 12.15 -14.27
C GLN A 35 6.61 13.48 -13.70
N ARG A 36 5.88 14.57 -13.97
CA ARG A 36 6.25 15.91 -13.53
C ARG A 36 5.10 16.52 -12.74
N ASN A 37 5.44 17.18 -11.64
CA ASN A 37 4.49 18.04 -10.95
C ASN A 37 4.20 19.26 -11.85
N PRO A 38 2.94 19.54 -12.21
CA PRO A 38 2.58 20.62 -13.13
C PRO A 38 2.85 22.03 -12.56
N GLU A 39 2.96 22.18 -11.24
CA GLU A 39 3.21 23.46 -10.56
C GLU A 39 4.70 23.75 -10.39
N THR A 40 5.52 22.72 -10.13
CA THR A 40 6.94 22.88 -9.78
C THR A 40 7.91 22.36 -10.84
N ASN A 41 7.41 21.65 -11.86
CA ASN A 41 8.19 20.98 -12.91
C ASN A 41 9.28 20.01 -12.40
N GLN A 42 9.21 19.61 -11.13
CA GLN A 42 10.07 18.58 -10.54
C GLN A 42 9.47 17.19 -10.78
N PRO A 43 10.25 16.09 -10.63
CA PRO A 43 9.69 14.75 -10.56
C PRO A 43 8.50 14.70 -9.60
N ALA A 44 7.36 14.18 -10.06
CA ALA A 44 6.20 14.05 -9.20
C ALA A 44 6.53 13.10 -8.03
N THR A 45 6.08 13.43 -6.82
CA THR A 45 6.29 12.58 -5.64
C THR A 45 5.04 11.73 -5.39
N ALA A 46 5.22 10.44 -5.20
CA ALA A 46 4.15 9.51 -4.81
C ALA A 46 4.32 9.17 -3.32
N PRO A 47 3.30 9.37 -2.45
CA PRO A 47 3.43 9.17 -1.00
C PRO A 47 3.76 7.73 -0.56
N ASP A 48 3.45 6.72 -1.38
CA ASP A 48 3.76 5.32 -1.13
C ASP A 48 4.27 4.63 -2.41
N ILE A 49 5.60 4.48 -2.55
CA ILE A 49 6.19 3.60 -3.58
C ILE A 49 6.51 2.25 -2.92
N GLY A 50 5.75 1.20 -3.27
CA GLY A 50 6.05 -0.19 -2.91
C GLY A 50 4.92 -0.96 -2.21
N ALA A 51 4.09 -0.29 -1.41
CA ALA A 51 2.88 -0.85 -0.79
C ALA A 51 1.74 0.19 -0.62
N PRO A 52 1.41 1.00 -1.67
CA PRO A 52 0.33 2.00 -1.59
C PRO A 52 -1.05 1.40 -1.32
N ASP A 53 -1.18 0.09 -1.54
CA ASP A 53 -2.40 -0.68 -1.55
C ASP A 53 -2.81 -1.18 -0.15
N GLU A 54 -1.86 -1.62 0.68
CA GLU A 54 -2.16 -2.31 1.94
C GLU A 54 -3.05 -1.51 2.92
N ARG A 55 -2.84 -0.18 3.01
CA ARG A 55 -3.65 0.68 3.90
C ARG A 55 -5.04 0.93 3.33
N GLN A 56 -5.14 1.07 2.02
CA GLN A 56 -6.43 1.21 1.34
C GLN A 56 -7.24 -0.09 1.56
N HIS A 57 -6.62 -1.27 1.44
CA HIS A 57 -7.24 -2.56 1.76
C HIS A 57 -7.68 -2.65 3.23
N ALA A 58 -6.83 -2.24 4.17
CA ALA A 58 -7.18 -2.23 5.60
C ALA A 58 -8.38 -1.32 5.90
N ASN A 59 -8.39 -0.11 5.30
CA ASN A 59 -9.49 0.84 5.42
C ASN A 59 -10.78 0.29 4.80
N TYR A 60 -10.67 -0.43 3.68
CA TYR A 60 -11.81 -1.09 3.04
C TYR A 60 -12.41 -2.19 3.92
N VAL A 61 -11.58 -3.06 4.49
CA VAL A 61 -12.04 -4.10 5.43
C VAL A 61 -12.71 -3.45 6.64
N ALA A 62 -12.14 -2.38 7.19
CA ALA A 62 -12.73 -1.64 8.29
C ALA A 62 -14.09 -1.01 7.91
N ARG A 63 -14.21 -0.42 6.72
CA ARG A 63 -15.47 0.12 6.16
C ARG A 63 -16.55 -0.97 6.06
N MET A 64 -16.20 -2.12 5.48
CA MET A 64 -17.11 -3.26 5.35
C MET A 64 -17.54 -3.79 6.73
N ALA A 65 -16.61 -3.90 7.68
CA ALA A 65 -16.90 -4.31 9.05
C ALA A 65 -17.84 -3.32 9.78
N ARG A 66 -17.80 -2.03 9.44
CA ARG A 66 -18.72 -0.99 9.93
C ARG A 66 -20.08 -0.98 9.22
N GLY A 67 -20.29 -1.80 8.20
CA GLY A 67 -21.55 -1.87 7.46
C GLY A 67 -21.77 -0.71 6.46
N GLU A 68 -20.72 0.05 6.14
CA GLU A 68 -20.77 1.20 5.22
C GLU A 68 -20.83 0.79 3.74
N GLY A 69 -20.78 -0.52 3.46
CA GLY A 69 -20.85 -1.09 2.12
C GLY A 69 -19.61 -0.81 1.26
N PRO A 70 -19.66 -1.18 -0.03
CA PRO A 70 -18.52 -1.02 -0.93
C PRO A 70 -18.10 0.45 -1.09
N ALA A 71 -16.82 0.67 -1.34
CA ALA A 71 -16.29 1.99 -1.62
C ALA A 71 -16.79 2.46 -2.98
N VAL A 72 -17.45 3.61 -3.03
CA VAL A 72 -17.89 4.26 -4.28
C VAL A 72 -16.96 5.43 -4.54
N LEU A 73 -16.51 5.60 -5.78
CA LEU A 73 -15.63 6.70 -6.17
C LEU A 73 -16.29 8.06 -5.91
N ASP A 74 -15.73 8.83 -4.98
CA ASP A 74 -15.96 10.26 -4.82
C ASP A 74 -14.69 11.04 -5.23
N PRO A 75 -14.64 11.62 -6.43
CA PRO A 75 -13.46 12.35 -6.91
C PRO A 75 -13.13 13.61 -6.08
N LYS A 76 -14.02 14.05 -5.20
CA LYS A 76 -13.84 15.23 -4.34
C LYS A 76 -13.42 14.86 -2.92
N ASP A 77 -13.26 13.57 -2.63
CA ASP A 77 -12.84 13.09 -1.32
C ASP A 77 -11.44 13.65 -0.98
N PRO A 78 -11.27 14.44 0.09
CA PRO A 78 -9.96 14.94 0.48
C PRO A 78 -9.01 13.80 0.91
N GLU A 79 -9.55 12.64 1.26
CA GLU A 79 -8.82 11.42 1.61
C GLU A 79 -8.88 10.38 0.48
N LEU A 80 -9.11 10.80 -0.77
CA LEU A 80 -9.24 9.92 -1.94
C LEU A 80 -8.09 8.90 -2.07
N TYR A 81 -6.87 9.29 -1.68
CA TYR A 81 -5.70 8.41 -1.68
C TYR A 81 -5.67 7.40 -0.53
N GLU A 82 -6.28 7.72 0.61
CA GLU A 82 -6.37 6.83 1.78
C GLU A 82 -7.54 5.85 1.66
N ASN A 83 -8.55 6.22 0.88
CA ASN A 83 -9.74 5.44 0.65
C ASN A 83 -9.58 4.52 -0.56
N TYR A 84 -10.12 3.31 -0.45
CA TYR A 84 -10.09 2.28 -1.51
C TYR A 84 -10.72 2.70 -2.85
N GLN A 85 -11.45 3.81 -2.83
CA GLN A 85 -12.17 4.41 -3.94
C GLN A 85 -11.28 4.69 -5.16
N ALA A 86 -10.03 5.12 -4.94
CA ALA A 86 -9.08 5.43 -6.01
C ALA A 86 -8.30 4.21 -6.51
N HIS A 87 -8.47 3.06 -5.88
CA HIS A 87 -7.55 1.95 -6.02
C HIS A 87 -7.99 0.93 -7.08
N GLN A 88 -9.24 0.46 -7.01
CA GLN A 88 -9.86 -0.36 -8.05
C GLN A 88 -11.38 -0.23 -7.96
N PRO A 89 -12.09 -0.06 -9.10
CA PRO A 89 -13.54 0.00 -9.08
C PRO A 89 -14.10 -1.33 -8.53
N PRO A 90 -15.10 -1.31 -7.63
CA PRO A 90 -15.69 -2.53 -7.04
C PRO A 90 -16.11 -3.59 -8.07
N LEU A 91 -16.49 -3.14 -9.26
CA LEU A 91 -16.83 -4.02 -10.38
C LEU A 91 -15.68 -4.98 -10.77
N TYR A 92 -14.42 -4.56 -10.62
CA TYR A 92 -13.26 -5.41 -10.89
C TYR A 92 -13.23 -6.65 -9.99
N TYR A 93 -13.52 -6.50 -8.69
CA TYR A 93 -13.57 -7.62 -7.75
C TYR A 93 -14.76 -8.55 -8.00
N PHE A 94 -15.92 -7.99 -8.37
CA PHE A 94 -17.07 -8.81 -8.78
C PHE A 94 -16.73 -9.67 -10.00
N MET A 95 -16.11 -9.09 -11.03
CA MET A 95 -15.73 -9.85 -12.22
C MET A 95 -14.60 -10.84 -11.98
N ALA A 96 -13.65 -10.52 -11.09
CA ALA A 96 -12.54 -11.41 -10.77
C ALA A 96 -12.95 -12.58 -9.86
N GLY A 97 -13.98 -12.43 -9.03
CA GLY A 97 -14.50 -13.47 -8.14
C GLY A 97 -15.41 -14.49 -8.81
N GLU A 98 -15.78 -14.29 -10.08
CA GLU A 98 -16.58 -15.23 -10.88
C GLU A 98 -15.74 -16.14 -11.81
N ILE A 99 -14.41 -16.14 -11.63
CA ILE A 99 -13.46 -17.05 -12.31
C ILE A 99 -12.97 -18.08 -11.29
#